data_AF-A0A840L5R5-F1
#
_entry.id   AF-A0A840L5R5-F1
#
_cell.length_a   1.000
_cell.length_b   1.000
_cell.length_c   1.000
_cell.angle_alpha   90.00
_cell.angle_beta   90.00
_cell.angle_gamma   90.00
#
_symmetry.space_group_name_H-M   'P 1'
#
loop_
_entity.id
_entity.type
_entity.pdbx_description
1 polymer ?
#
loop_
_entity_poly.entity_id
_entity_poly.type
_entity_poly.pdbx_seq_one_letter_code
_entity_poly.pdbx_strand_id
1 'polypeptide(L)'
;MAEGLGPAQRQDLADLLPFLACGEESAAHVFGGSLLAALPAAMGPTLQGIAADERRHAALLEHLQRLLPRPRERIGSGQLAFFFKRLQTPRAEEHLARVAALDLAVCRLLQPLLRRGAGLAAAPLLHQALCRLRRDEARHVRLARGLAFQLGCSPQRQAELNQQLGARLDALLAPVRPSLQALAQVREA
;
A
#
# COMPACT_ATOMS: atom_id res chain seq x y z
N MET A 1 -10.03 -17.40 5.39
CA MET A 1 -8.92 -16.62 4.75
C MET A 1 -7.59 -16.72 5.50
N ALA A 2 -7.53 -16.53 6.83
CA ALA A 2 -6.30 -16.66 7.63
C ALA A 2 -6.11 -18.08 8.26
N GLU A 3 -6.80 -19.08 7.72
CA GLU A 3 -6.62 -20.49 8.10
C GLU A 3 -5.21 -20.94 7.72
N GLY A 4 -4.55 -21.65 8.65
CA GLY A 4 -3.15 -22.05 8.52
C GLY A 4 -2.14 -21.11 9.20
N LEU A 5 -2.51 -19.87 9.55
CA LEU A 5 -1.70 -19.04 10.43
C LEU A 5 -1.89 -19.42 11.90
N GLY A 6 -0.78 -19.64 12.61
CA GLY A 6 -0.77 -19.80 14.06
C GLY A 6 -1.09 -18.49 14.81
N PRO A 7 -1.37 -18.52 16.12
CA PRO A 7 -1.79 -17.35 16.89
C PRO A 7 -0.81 -16.16 16.80
N ALA A 8 0.49 -16.43 16.90
CA ALA A 8 1.53 -15.39 16.79
C ALA A 8 1.53 -14.74 15.39
N GLN A 9 1.48 -15.53 14.32
CA GLN A 9 1.43 -15.01 12.94
C GLN A 9 0.17 -14.19 12.67
N ARG A 10 -0.97 -14.60 13.24
CA ARG A 10 -2.21 -13.83 13.16
C ARG A 10 -2.09 -12.49 13.86
N GLN A 11 -1.43 -12.46 15.02
CA GLN A 11 -1.17 -11.22 15.74
C GLN A 11 -0.19 -10.31 14.99
N ASP A 12 0.90 -10.87 14.46
CA ASP A 12 1.88 -10.10 13.69
C ASP A 12 1.26 -9.50 12.42
N LEU A 13 0.34 -10.23 11.78
CA LEU A 13 -0.43 -9.72 10.65
C LEU A 13 -1.43 -8.64 11.08
N ALA A 14 -2.11 -8.83 12.22
CA ALA A 14 -3.03 -7.85 12.76
C ALA A 14 -2.34 -6.52 13.05
N ASP A 15 -1.12 -6.56 13.58
CA ASP A 15 -0.32 -5.37 13.86
C ASP A 15 0.08 -4.64 12.57
N LEU A 16 0.34 -5.38 11.48
CA LEU A 16 0.72 -4.80 10.20
C LEU A 16 -0.46 -4.19 9.41
N LEU A 17 -1.66 -4.76 9.51
CA LEU A 17 -2.80 -4.38 8.67
C LEU A 17 -3.16 -2.88 8.69
N PRO A 18 -3.18 -2.18 9.84
CA PRO A 18 -3.45 -0.74 9.86
C PRO A 18 -2.49 0.09 8.98
N PHE A 19 -1.25 -0.37 8.81
CA PHE A 19 -0.23 0.29 7.98
C PHE A 19 -0.39 -0.05 6.49
N LEU A 20 -0.99 -1.18 6.15
CA LEU A 20 -1.34 -1.51 4.77
C LEU A 20 -2.63 -0.78 4.36
N ALA A 21 -3.64 -0.81 5.24
CA ALA A 21 -4.94 -0.17 5.02
C ALA A 21 -4.83 1.35 4.87
N CYS A 22 -3.76 1.92 5.40
CA CYS A 22 -3.50 3.33 5.22
C CYS A 22 -3.25 3.66 3.71
N GLY A 23 -2.49 2.86 2.96
CA GLY A 23 -2.22 3.13 1.54
C GLY A 23 -3.48 3.38 0.69
N GLU A 24 -4.53 2.58 0.95
CA GLU A 24 -5.76 2.52 0.16
C GLU A 24 -6.67 3.76 0.29
N GLU A 25 -6.68 4.40 1.46
CA GLU A 25 -7.52 5.59 1.70
C GLU A 25 -7.04 6.81 0.91
N SER A 26 -5.73 6.86 0.59
CA SER A 26 -5.12 7.94 -0.19
C SER A 26 -5.68 7.97 -1.61
N ALA A 27 -5.70 6.84 -2.32
CA ALA A 27 -6.09 6.79 -3.73
C ALA A 27 -7.59 7.04 -3.94
N ALA A 28 -8.46 6.53 -3.05
CA ALA A 28 -9.91 6.74 -3.15
C ALA A 28 -10.31 8.21 -2.99
N HIS A 29 -9.65 8.95 -2.08
CA HIS A 29 -9.90 10.40 -1.90
C HIS A 29 -9.33 11.25 -3.05
N VAL A 30 -8.32 10.72 -3.75
CA VAL A 30 -7.57 11.37 -4.82
C VAL A 30 -8.28 11.27 -6.17
N PHE A 31 -8.85 10.10 -6.46
CA PHE A 31 -9.53 9.83 -7.73
C PHE A 31 -11.04 10.14 -7.69
N GLY A 32 -11.51 10.90 -6.71
CA GLY A 32 -12.89 11.43 -6.65
C GLY A 32 -12.98 12.95 -6.55
N GLY A 33 -11.85 13.66 -6.44
CA GLY A 33 -11.81 15.10 -6.13
C GLY A 33 -11.49 16.03 -7.31
N SER A 34 -11.30 17.32 -7.01
CA SER A 34 -11.01 18.41 -7.98
C SER A 34 -9.78 18.17 -8.86
N LEU A 35 -8.85 17.30 -8.42
CA LEU A 35 -7.67 16.92 -9.20
C LEU A 35 -8.03 16.22 -10.52
N LEU A 36 -9.10 15.43 -10.55
CA LEU A 36 -9.58 14.77 -11.77
C LEU A 36 -10.15 15.75 -12.79
N ALA A 37 -10.76 16.84 -12.32
CA ALA A 37 -11.27 17.89 -13.19
C ALA A 37 -10.15 18.67 -13.89
N ALA A 38 -8.95 18.68 -13.30
CA ALA A 38 -7.75 19.31 -13.87
C ALA A 38 -6.96 18.39 -14.81
N LEU A 39 -7.30 17.10 -14.89
CA LEU A 39 -6.61 16.12 -15.73
C LEU A 39 -7.27 15.99 -17.11
N PRO A 40 -6.49 15.74 -18.18
CA PRO A 40 -7.05 15.46 -19.50
C PRO A 40 -8.07 14.31 -19.46
N ALA A 41 -9.23 14.49 -20.12
CA ALA A 41 -10.33 13.52 -20.11
C ALA A 41 -9.90 12.10 -20.56
N ALA A 42 -8.91 11.99 -21.45
CA ALA A 42 -8.34 10.74 -21.91
C ALA A 42 -7.70 9.89 -20.77
N MET A 43 -7.30 10.51 -19.66
CA MET A 43 -6.75 9.82 -18.49
C MET A 43 -7.83 9.22 -17.58
N GLY A 44 -9.08 9.68 -17.70
CA GLY A 44 -10.20 9.31 -16.84
C GLY A 44 -10.41 7.81 -16.65
N PRO A 45 -10.49 6.99 -17.71
CA PRO A 45 -10.70 5.54 -17.58
C PRO A 45 -9.59 4.83 -16.77
N THR A 46 -8.34 5.26 -16.96
CA THR A 46 -7.20 4.71 -16.20
C THR A 46 -7.34 4.98 -14.71
N LEU A 47 -7.68 6.23 -14.35
CA LEU A 47 -7.84 6.65 -12.96
C LEU A 47 -9.05 5.98 -12.29
N GLN A 48 -10.14 5.81 -13.02
CA GLN A 48 -11.32 5.06 -12.56
C GLN A 48 -10.99 3.58 -12.30
N GLY A 49 -10.16 2.98 -13.15
CA GLY A 49 -9.65 1.62 -12.97
C GLY A 49 -8.85 1.48 -11.68
N ILE A 50 -7.87 2.37 -11.45
CA ILE A 50 -7.10 2.40 -10.20
C ILE A 50 -8.05 2.56 -9.01
N ALA A 51 -8.93 3.55 -9.01
CA ALA A 51 -9.89 3.78 -7.92
C ALA A 51 -10.79 2.57 -7.61
N ALA A 52 -11.15 1.79 -8.63
CA ALA A 52 -11.93 0.56 -8.45
C ALA A 52 -11.10 -0.56 -7.81
N ASP A 53 -9.79 -0.62 -8.07
CA ASP A 53 -8.88 -1.59 -7.46
C ASP A 53 -8.70 -1.29 -5.97
N GLU A 54 -8.43 -0.03 -5.64
CA GLU A 54 -8.23 0.49 -4.28
C GLU A 54 -9.44 0.22 -3.38
N ARG A 55 -10.67 0.40 -3.91
CA ARG A 55 -11.89 0.03 -3.17
C ARG A 55 -11.94 -1.47 -2.84
N ARG A 56 -11.46 -2.34 -3.73
CA ARG A 56 -11.42 -3.78 -3.48
C ARG A 56 -10.33 -4.14 -2.49
N HIS A 57 -9.19 -3.49 -2.55
CA HIS A 57 -8.09 -3.66 -1.60
C HIS A 57 -8.50 -3.19 -0.19
N ALA A 58 -9.11 -2.01 -0.06
CA ALA A 58 -9.68 -1.53 1.19
C ALA A 58 -10.68 -2.54 1.80
N ALA A 59 -11.62 -3.06 0.99
CA ALA A 59 -12.58 -4.06 1.43
C ALA A 59 -11.90 -5.39 1.87
N LEU A 60 -10.84 -5.81 1.18
CA LEU A 60 -10.03 -6.96 1.57
C LEU A 60 -9.36 -6.73 2.93
N LEU A 61 -8.73 -5.58 3.14
CA LEU A 61 -8.02 -5.26 4.37
C LEU A 61 -8.99 -5.10 5.56
N GLU A 62 -10.14 -4.46 5.35
CA GLU A 62 -11.21 -4.37 6.35
C GLU A 62 -11.76 -5.77 6.70
N HIS A 63 -11.96 -6.63 5.71
CA HIS A 63 -12.36 -8.02 5.96
C HIS A 63 -11.32 -8.77 6.80
N LEU A 64 -10.03 -8.61 6.50
CA LEU A 64 -8.95 -9.23 7.28
C LEU A 64 -8.89 -8.69 8.71
N GLN A 65 -9.08 -7.39 8.92
CA GLN A 65 -9.12 -6.79 10.26
C GLN A 65 -10.23 -7.38 11.13
N ARG A 66 -11.38 -7.75 10.54
CA ARG A 66 -12.48 -8.41 11.26
C ARG A 66 -12.18 -9.87 11.64
N LEU A 67 -11.29 -10.54 10.92
CA LEU A 67 -10.94 -11.95 11.14
C LEU A 67 -9.74 -12.16 12.07
N LEU A 68 -8.96 -11.11 12.29
CA LEU A 68 -7.72 -11.14 13.05
C LEU A 68 -7.92 -10.61 14.48
N PRO A 69 -7.02 -10.95 15.42
CA PRO A 69 -7.05 -10.35 16.75
C PRO A 69 -6.88 -8.82 16.67
N ARG A 70 -7.20 -8.13 17.76
CA ARG A 70 -6.96 -6.68 17.83
C ARG A 70 -5.45 -6.39 17.71
N PRO A 71 -5.04 -5.36 16.97
CA PRO A 71 -3.65 -4.93 16.92
C PRO A 71 -3.15 -4.57 18.33
N ARG A 72 -1.94 -5.03 18.67
CA ARG A 72 -1.19 -4.60 19.86
C ARG A 72 -0.67 -3.19 19.64
N GLU A 73 -0.05 -3.01 18.47
CA GLU A 73 0.48 -1.73 18.03
C GLU A 73 -0.65 -0.92 17.40
N ARG A 74 -0.81 0.31 17.88
CA ARG A 74 -1.76 1.26 17.31
C ARG A 74 -0.99 2.40 16.68
N ILE A 75 -1.30 2.70 15.43
CA ILE A 75 -0.86 3.96 14.84
C ILE A 75 -1.66 5.07 15.50
N GLY A 76 -0.96 6.09 16.01
CA GLY A 76 -1.64 7.30 16.46
C GLY A 76 -2.40 7.90 15.27
N SER A 77 -3.69 8.17 15.42
CA SER A 77 -4.54 8.76 14.37
C SER A 77 -3.92 10.03 13.75
N GLY A 78 -3.21 10.82 14.56
CA GLY A 78 -2.47 12.00 14.11
C GLY A 78 -1.25 11.70 13.22
N GLN A 79 -0.52 10.61 13.46
CA GLN A 79 0.60 10.20 12.61
C GLN A 79 0.12 9.72 11.24
N LEU A 80 -0.97 8.95 11.22
CA LEU A 80 -1.60 8.49 9.98
C LEU A 80 -2.13 9.68 9.17
N ALA A 81 -2.91 10.56 9.81
CA ALA A 81 -3.43 11.76 9.18
C ALA A 81 -2.32 12.69 8.64
N PHE A 82 -1.21 12.82 9.39
CA PHE A 82 -0.07 13.61 8.94
C PHE A 82 0.65 12.99 7.74
N PHE A 83 0.77 11.66 7.69
CA PHE A 83 1.33 10.97 6.53
C PHE A 83 0.52 11.27 5.26
N PHE A 84 -0.80 11.15 5.31
CA PHE A 84 -1.68 11.42 4.15
C PHE A 84 -1.78 12.87 3.76
N LYS A 85 -1.87 13.78 4.73
CA LYS A 85 -1.89 15.21 4.45
C LYS A 85 -0.67 15.63 3.63
N ARG A 86 0.46 14.94 3.79
CA ARG A 86 1.69 15.21 3.03
C ARG A 86 1.74 14.54 1.65
N LEU A 87 0.83 13.62 1.34
CA LEU A 87 0.64 13.11 -0.03
C LEU A 87 -0.14 14.12 -0.87
N GLN A 88 -1.06 14.85 -0.23
CA GLN A 88 -1.85 15.87 -0.90
C GLN A 88 -0.95 16.99 -1.46
N THR A 89 -1.22 17.35 -2.71
CA THR A 89 -0.58 18.45 -3.42
C THR A 89 -1.55 18.89 -4.51
N PRO A 90 -1.66 20.21 -4.78
CA PRO A 90 -2.55 20.71 -5.84
C PRO A 90 -2.02 20.40 -7.25
N ARG A 91 -0.75 20.01 -7.38
CA ARG A 91 -0.10 19.70 -8.66
C ARG A 91 -0.32 18.25 -9.04
N ALA A 92 -1.05 18.00 -10.13
CA ALA A 92 -1.50 16.67 -10.50
C ALA A 92 -0.33 15.71 -10.84
N GLU A 93 0.71 16.21 -11.49
CA GLU A 93 1.93 15.47 -11.84
C GLU A 93 2.70 15.01 -10.59
N GLU A 94 2.89 15.90 -9.62
CA GLU A 94 3.56 15.61 -8.36
C GLU A 94 2.70 14.66 -7.52
N HIS A 95 1.37 14.82 -7.58
CA HIS A 95 0.44 13.95 -6.88
C HIS A 95 0.51 12.50 -7.38
N LEU A 96 0.39 12.32 -8.71
CA LEU A 96 0.51 11.00 -9.35
C LEU A 96 1.88 10.36 -9.09
N ALA A 97 2.95 11.17 -9.09
CA ALA A 97 4.28 10.68 -8.76
C ALA A 97 4.39 10.22 -7.29
N ARG A 98 3.71 10.88 -6.36
CA ARG A 98 3.63 10.47 -4.94
C ARG A 98 2.84 9.19 -4.74
N VAL A 99 1.71 9.03 -5.44
CA VAL A 99 0.94 7.78 -5.44
C VAL A 99 1.83 6.64 -5.95
N ALA A 100 2.45 6.80 -7.13
CA ALA A 100 3.36 5.78 -7.66
C ALA A 100 4.53 5.44 -6.72
N ALA A 101 5.04 6.42 -5.96
CA ALA A 101 6.09 6.19 -4.98
C ALA A 101 5.61 5.44 -3.74
N LEU A 102 4.36 5.68 -3.30
CA LEU A 102 3.73 4.97 -2.20
C LEU A 102 3.45 3.51 -2.56
N ASP A 103 2.78 3.25 -3.69
CA ASP A 103 2.47 1.89 -4.18
C ASP A 103 3.75 1.08 -4.39
N LEU A 104 4.85 1.74 -4.81
CA LEU A 104 6.17 1.11 -4.92
C LEU A 104 6.72 0.73 -3.54
N ALA A 105 6.54 1.58 -2.54
CA ALA A 105 6.95 1.29 -1.17
C ALA A 105 6.12 0.13 -0.58
N VAL A 106 4.82 0.09 -0.83
CA VAL A 106 3.94 -1.04 -0.47
C VAL A 106 4.35 -2.32 -1.18
N CYS A 107 4.69 -2.26 -2.48
CA CYS A 107 5.22 -3.41 -3.22
C CYS A 107 6.47 -3.99 -2.56
N ARG A 108 7.40 -3.12 -2.14
CA ARG A 108 8.64 -3.51 -1.46
C ARG A 108 8.38 -4.09 -0.08
N LEU A 109 7.42 -3.52 0.65
CA LEU A 109 6.96 -3.99 1.95
C LEU A 109 6.38 -5.42 1.87
N LEU A 110 5.52 -5.68 0.88
CA LEU A 110 4.88 -6.97 0.70
C LEU A 110 5.82 -8.04 0.14
N GLN A 111 6.87 -7.65 -0.59
CA GLN A 111 7.78 -8.58 -1.25
C GLN A 111 8.37 -9.67 -0.33
N PRO A 112 8.96 -9.37 0.84
CA PRO A 112 9.49 -10.40 1.73
C PRO A 112 8.39 -11.30 2.32
N LEU A 113 7.20 -10.74 2.59
CA LEU A 113 6.06 -11.46 3.19
C LEU A 113 5.47 -12.53 2.26
N LEU A 114 5.63 -12.33 0.95
CA LEU A 114 5.04 -13.18 -0.10
C LEU A 114 6.02 -14.19 -0.70
N ARG A 115 7.25 -14.29 -0.16
CA ARG A 115 8.21 -15.32 -0.57
C ARG A 115 7.68 -16.71 -0.24
N ARG A 116 8.10 -17.70 -1.04
CA ARG A 116 7.83 -19.11 -0.71
C ARG A 116 8.48 -19.44 0.64
N GLY A 117 7.76 -20.16 1.50
CA GLY A 117 8.22 -20.53 2.85
C GLY A 117 8.17 -19.41 3.89
N ALA A 118 7.77 -18.18 3.53
CA ALA A 118 7.49 -17.12 4.51
C ALA A 118 6.24 -17.46 5.34
N GLY A 119 6.05 -16.77 6.47
CA GLY A 119 4.96 -17.07 7.41
C GLY A 119 3.56 -17.05 6.80
N LEU A 120 3.32 -16.20 5.80
CA LEU A 120 2.03 -16.12 5.11
C LEU A 120 1.76 -17.29 4.14
N ALA A 121 2.79 -18.04 3.72
CA ALA A 121 2.62 -19.18 2.82
C ALA A 121 1.78 -20.31 3.47
N ALA A 122 1.72 -20.36 4.80
CA ALA A 122 0.88 -21.29 5.55
C ALA A 122 -0.63 -21.00 5.38
N ALA A 123 -1.01 -19.80 4.93
CA ALA A 123 -2.39 -19.42 4.63
C ALA A 123 -2.57 -19.13 3.13
N PRO A 124 -2.81 -20.15 2.28
CA PRO A 124 -2.71 -20.03 0.83
C PRO A 124 -3.70 -19.03 0.21
N LEU A 125 -4.93 -18.94 0.74
CA LEU A 125 -5.93 -17.98 0.26
C LEU A 125 -5.52 -16.53 0.54
N LEU A 126 -5.02 -16.26 1.76
CA LEU A 126 -4.49 -14.95 2.12
C LEU A 126 -3.25 -14.61 1.29
N HIS A 127 -2.31 -15.54 1.17
CA HIS A 127 -1.11 -15.37 0.36
C HIS A 127 -1.45 -15.03 -1.09
N GLN A 128 -2.40 -15.74 -1.68
CA GLN A 128 -2.88 -15.47 -3.04
C GLN A 128 -3.53 -14.08 -3.14
N ALA A 129 -4.36 -13.69 -2.17
CA ALA A 129 -5.01 -12.38 -2.15
C ALA A 129 -3.98 -11.24 -2.10
N LEU A 130 -2.99 -11.33 -1.21
CA LEU A 130 -1.92 -10.33 -1.09
C LEU A 130 -0.97 -10.33 -2.31
N CYS A 131 -0.77 -11.49 -2.95
CA CYS A 131 -0.06 -11.55 -4.23
C CYS A 131 -0.81 -10.82 -5.34
N ARG A 132 -2.15 -10.88 -5.36
CA ARG A 132 -2.99 -10.13 -6.32
C ARG A 132 -2.92 -8.63 -6.03
N LEU A 133 -3.09 -8.23 -4.76
CA LEU A 133 -2.94 -6.84 -4.32
C LEU A 133 -1.59 -6.28 -4.80
N ARG A 134 -0.47 -6.93 -4.48
CA ARG A 134 0.86 -6.49 -4.94
C ARG A 134 0.99 -6.38 -6.47
N ARG A 135 0.30 -7.21 -7.24
CA ARG A 135 0.32 -7.11 -8.72
C ARG A 135 -0.47 -5.90 -9.20
N ASP A 136 -1.58 -5.58 -8.55
CA ASP A 136 -2.35 -4.38 -8.81
C ASP A 136 -1.52 -3.14 -8.46
N GLU A 137 -0.89 -3.09 -7.27
CA GLU A 137 0.05 -2.02 -6.88
C GLU A 137 1.14 -1.80 -7.94
N ALA A 138 1.80 -2.88 -8.39
CA ALA A 138 2.83 -2.77 -9.41
C ALA A 138 2.30 -2.26 -10.75
N ARG A 139 1.02 -2.52 -11.08
CA ARG A 139 0.34 -1.95 -12.25
C ARG A 139 0.08 -0.46 -12.02
N HIS A 140 -0.42 -0.08 -10.85
CA HIS A 140 -0.69 1.31 -10.48
C HIS A 140 0.59 2.17 -10.53
N VAL A 141 1.71 1.69 -9.98
CA VAL A 141 3.04 2.33 -10.12
C VAL A 141 3.35 2.66 -11.58
N ARG A 142 3.14 1.71 -12.50
CA ARG A 142 3.44 1.93 -13.92
C ARG A 142 2.53 2.98 -14.54
N LEU A 143 1.23 2.91 -14.26
CA LEU A 143 0.22 3.81 -14.80
C LEU A 143 0.39 5.23 -14.24
N ALA A 144 0.38 5.38 -12.92
CA ALA A 144 0.48 6.68 -12.26
C ALA A 144 1.81 7.40 -12.59
N ARG A 145 2.94 6.67 -12.63
CA ARG A 145 4.22 7.23 -13.07
C ARG A 145 4.20 7.65 -14.53
N GLY A 146 3.59 6.85 -15.41
CA GLY A 146 3.45 7.20 -16.83
C GLY A 146 2.66 8.49 -17.02
N LEU A 147 1.54 8.64 -16.31
CA LEU A 147 0.74 9.85 -16.31
C LEU A 147 1.50 11.05 -15.71
N ALA A 148 2.20 10.85 -14.59
CA ALA A 148 3.03 11.90 -13.99
C ALA A 148 4.07 12.45 -14.98
N PHE A 149 4.74 11.56 -15.74
CA PHE A 149 5.72 11.97 -16.75
C PHE A 149 5.08 12.70 -17.93
N GLN A 150 3.90 12.27 -18.39
CA GLN A 150 3.15 12.98 -19.43
C GLN A 150 2.76 14.40 -19.00
N LEU A 151 2.54 14.61 -17.70
CA LEU A 151 2.20 15.91 -17.11
C LEU A 151 3.43 16.72 -16.68
N GLY A 152 4.65 16.25 -16.98
CA GLY A 152 5.89 17.00 -16.77
C GLY A 152 6.69 16.68 -15.51
N CYS A 153 6.33 15.63 -14.77
CA CYS A 153 7.20 15.13 -13.70
C CYS A 153 8.50 14.54 -14.29
N SER A 154 9.66 14.93 -13.75
CA SER A 154 10.94 14.40 -14.23
C SER A 154 11.27 13.04 -13.60
N PRO A 155 12.07 12.18 -14.28
CA PRO A 155 12.56 10.94 -13.69
C PRO A 155 13.35 11.16 -12.39
N GLN A 156 14.13 12.24 -12.32
CA GLN A 156 14.88 12.64 -11.13
C GLN A 156 13.93 12.94 -9.96
N ARG A 157 12.89 13.73 -10.22
CA ARG A 157 11.88 14.05 -9.21
C ARG A 157 11.14 12.81 -8.72
N GLN A 158 10.79 11.90 -9.63
CA GLN A 158 10.19 10.61 -9.24
C GLN A 158 11.14 9.78 -8.36
N ALA A 159 12.43 9.75 -8.66
CA ALA A 159 13.41 9.02 -7.86
C ALA A 159 13.53 9.60 -6.43
N GLU A 160 13.55 10.92 -6.30
CA GLU A 160 13.52 11.61 -5.00
C GLU A 160 12.26 11.25 -4.21
N LEU A 161 11.09 11.29 -4.84
CA LEU A 161 9.82 10.94 -4.21
C LEU A 161 9.80 9.49 -3.74
N ASN A 162 10.32 8.56 -4.54
CA ASN A 162 10.45 7.14 -4.18
C ASN A 162 11.30 6.95 -2.91
N GLN A 163 12.43 7.67 -2.80
CA GLN A 163 13.29 7.60 -1.62
C GLN A 163 12.62 8.22 -0.40
N GLN A 164 12.05 9.42 -0.55
CA GLN A 164 11.41 10.15 0.54
C GLN A 164 10.21 9.41 1.11
N LEU A 165 9.33 8.88 0.26
CA LEU A 165 8.15 8.14 0.71
C LEU A 165 8.50 6.75 1.25
N GLY A 166 9.49 6.07 0.66
CA GLY A 166 10.04 4.84 1.23
C GLY A 166 10.54 5.03 2.66
N ALA A 167 11.41 6.03 2.88
CA ALA A 167 11.94 6.32 4.22
C ALA A 167 10.85 6.72 5.22
N ARG A 168 9.82 7.43 4.77
CA ARG A 168 8.67 7.79 5.63
C ARG A 168 7.82 6.58 5.99
N LEU A 169 7.56 5.70 5.03
CA LEU A 169 6.83 4.46 5.29
C LEU A 169 7.62 3.56 6.25
N ASP A 170 8.94 3.44 6.05
CA ASP A 170 9.82 2.68 6.96
C ASP A 170 9.84 3.23 8.38
N ALA A 171 9.79 4.56 8.53
CA ALA A 171 9.68 5.22 9.83
C ALA A 171 8.30 4.99 10.47
N LEU A 172 7.23 5.05 9.67
CA LEU A 172 5.88 4.76 10.12
C LEU A 172 5.78 3.30 10.62
N LEU A 173 6.37 2.35 9.89
CA LEU A 173 6.38 0.93 10.22
C LEU A 173 7.33 0.54 11.36
N ALA A 174 8.11 1.47 11.91
CA ALA A 174 9.08 1.17 12.96
C ALA A 174 8.48 0.38 14.16
N PRO A 175 7.28 0.69 14.67
CA PRO A 175 6.66 -0.06 15.78
C PRO A 175 6.36 -1.53 15.44
N VAL A 176 6.06 -1.83 14.17
CA VAL A 176 5.66 -3.17 13.72
C VAL A 176 6.76 -3.91 12.97
N ARG A 177 7.99 -3.37 12.98
CA ARG A 177 9.15 -3.99 12.36
C ARG A 177 9.42 -5.42 12.88
N PRO A 178 9.28 -5.74 14.19
CA PRO A 178 9.42 -7.11 14.67
C PRO A 178 8.39 -8.05 14.04
N SER A 179 7.12 -7.64 13.98
CA SER A 179 6.02 -8.41 13.36
C SER A 179 6.29 -8.67 11.87
N LEU A 180 6.76 -7.65 11.15
CA LEU A 180 7.16 -7.78 9.75
C LEU A 180 8.30 -8.79 9.56
N GLN A 181 9.32 -8.72 10.40
CA GLN A 181 10.46 -9.65 10.35
C GLN A 181 10.01 -11.08 10.64
N ALA A 182 9.17 -11.29 11.65
CA ALA A 182 8.62 -12.60 12.01
C ALA A 182 7.82 -13.23 10.86
N LEU A 183 7.00 -12.44 10.17
CA LEU A 183 6.25 -12.90 9.00
C LEU A 183 7.12 -13.12 7.75
N ALA A 184 8.18 -12.33 7.59
CA ALA A 184 9.13 -12.43 6.47
C ALA A 184 10.12 -13.59 6.60
N GLN A 185 10.30 -14.15 7.79
CA GLN A 185 11.19 -15.28 8.02
C GLN A 185 10.73 -16.48 7.19
N VAL A 186 11.64 -16.96 6.34
CA VAL A 186 11.46 -18.23 5.63
C VAL A 186 11.70 -19.33 6.64
N ARG A 187 10.69 -20.16 6.89
CA ARG A 187 10.84 -21.36 7.68
C ARG A 187 11.19 -22.50 6.73
N GLU A 188 12.39 -23.03 6.87
CA GLU A 188 12.73 -24.32 6.26
C GLU A 188 11.82 -25.37 6.92
N ALA A 189 11.10 -26.11 6.09
CA ALA A 189 10.24 -27.21 6.49
C ALA A 189 11.07 -28.47 6.72
#